data_AF-A0AA35K4U7-F1
#
_entry.id   AF-A0AA35K4U7-F1
#
_cell.length_a   1.000
_cell.length_b   1.000
_cell.length_c   1.000
_cell.angle_alpha   90.00
_cell.angle_beta   90.00
_cell.angle_gamma   90.00
#
_symmetry.space_group_name_H-M   'P 1'
#
loop_
_entity.id
_entity.type
_entity.pdbx_description
1 polymer ?
#
loop_
_entity_poly.entity_id
_entity_poly.type
_entity_poly.pdbx_seq_one_letter_code
_entity_poly.pdbx_strand_id
1 'polypeptide(L)'
;AMLLVADRLEGPFNIESVMDPIDVKISEAIMNMQENSVHVTAKVFQGCGQPKPAPALRSSRSVPDTFNTRFRPYNPEERPTTAAGTSLDRL
;
A
#
# COMPACT_ATOMS: atom_id res chain seq x y z
N ALA A 1 -30.41 -1.18 14.09
CA ALA A 1 -29.30 -1.81 13.35
C ALA A 1 -28.77 -0.89 12.25
N MET A 2 -29.60 -0.41 11.32
CA MET A 2 -29.16 0.48 10.21
C MET A 2 -28.58 1.83 10.65
N LEU A 3 -29.05 2.42 11.76
CA LEU A 3 -28.53 3.70 12.27
C LEU A 3 -27.05 3.63 12.70
N LEU A 4 -26.62 2.51 13.28
CA LEU A 4 -25.22 2.31 13.67
C LEU A 4 -24.28 2.14 12.46
N VAL A 5 -24.82 1.76 11.30
CA VAL A 5 -24.07 1.69 10.04
C VAL A 5 -23.96 3.08 9.43
N ALA A 6 -25.01 3.89 9.52
CA ALA A 6 -25.01 5.29 9.07
C ALA A 6 -23.94 6.12 9.80
N ASP A 7 -23.83 6.00 11.13
CA ASP A 7 -22.79 6.69 11.92
C ASP A 7 -21.36 6.34 11.47
N ARG A 8 -21.13 5.12 10.98
CA ARG A 8 -19.80 4.68 10.49
C ARG A 8 -19.50 5.20 9.09
N LEU A 9 -20.54 5.37 8.26
CA LEU A 9 -20.41 5.88 6.89
C LEU A 9 -20.29 7.41 6.85
N GLU A 10 -20.83 8.12 7.85
CA GLU A 10 -20.69 9.58 7.99
C GLU A 10 -19.42 9.97 8.77
N GLY A 11 -18.87 9.03 9.56
CA GLY A 11 -17.65 9.21 10.35
C GLY A 11 -16.34 8.93 9.58
N PRO A 12 -15.20 8.82 10.30
CA PRO A 12 -13.86 8.62 9.70
C PRO A 12 -13.66 7.26 9.01
N PHE A 13 -14.70 6.43 8.97
CA PHE A 13 -14.75 5.19 8.19
C PHE A 13 -15.60 5.34 6.94
N ASN A 14 -15.96 6.57 6.55
CA ASN A 14 -16.50 6.87 5.24
C ASN A 14 -15.51 6.33 4.20
N ILE A 15 -16.01 5.50 3.29
CA ILE A 15 -15.21 4.82 2.28
C ILE A 15 -14.37 5.80 1.45
N GLU A 16 -14.91 6.98 1.16
CA GLU A 16 -14.21 8.05 0.43
C GLU A 16 -13.01 8.58 1.22
N SER A 17 -13.22 8.91 2.50
CA SER A 17 -12.16 9.41 3.39
C SER A 17 -11.00 8.43 3.62
N VAL A 18 -11.25 7.12 3.46
CA VAL A 18 -10.25 6.06 3.63
C VAL A 18 -9.60 5.67 2.31
N MET A 19 -10.33 5.71 1.19
CA MET A 19 -9.78 5.38 -0.12
C MET A 19 -8.91 6.49 -0.69
N ASP A 20 -9.31 7.76 -0.57
CA ASP A 20 -8.60 8.88 -1.19
C ASP A 20 -7.10 8.97 -0.80
N PRO A 21 -6.69 8.73 0.46
CA PRO A 21 -5.27 8.79 0.85
C PRO A 21 -4.57 7.42 0.85
N ILE A 22 -5.15 6.37 0.27
CA ILE A 22 -4.62 5.01 0.42
C ILE A 22 -3.20 4.85 -0.13
N ASP A 23 -2.88 5.54 -1.22
CA ASP A 23 -1.57 5.56 -1.86
C ASP A 23 -0.51 6.26 -0.99
N VAL A 24 -0.87 7.39 -0.39
CA VAL A 24 -0.03 8.11 0.58
C VAL A 24 0.22 7.23 1.81
N LYS A 25 -0.80 6.53 2.31
CA LYS A 25 -0.67 5.62 3.46
C LYS A 25 0.22 4.41 3.18
N ILE A 26 0.13 3.83 1.97
CA ILE A 26 1.05 2.77 1.55
C ILE A 26 2.48 3.32 1.47
N SER A 27 2.66 4.52 0.91
CA SER A 27 3.97 5.16 0.80
C SER A 27 4.58 5.46 2.17
N GLU A 28 3.79 5.98 3.12
CA GLU A 28 4.18 6.21 4.52
C GLU A 28 4.64 4.91 5.20
N ALA A 29 3.89 3.81 5.02
CA ALA A 29 4.26 2.51 5.57
C ALA A 29 5.57 1.97 4.97
N ILE A 30 5.79 2.16 3.67
CA ILE A 30 7.04 1.78 3.01
C ILE A 30 8.21 2.60 3.56
N MET A 31 8.08 3.93 3.62
CA MET A 31 9.13 4.82 4.14
C MET A 31 9.48 4.46 5.59
N ASN A 32 8.48 4.25 6.43
CA ASN A 32 8.66 3.86 7.82
C ASN A 32 9.41 2.51 7.95
N MET A 33 9.08 1.52 7.12
CA MET A 33 9.81 0.25 7.13
C MET A 33 11.23 0.38 6.59
N GLN A 34 11.48 1.25 5.61
CA GLN A 34 12.84 1.50 5.11
C GLN A 34 13.71 2.09 6.23
N GLU A 35 13.21 3.10 6.95
CA GLU A 35 13.91 3.74 8.08
C GLU A 35 14.16 2.77 9.25
N ASN A 36 13.18 1.92 9.57
CA ASN A 36 13.22 1.05 10.75
C ASN A 36 13.65 -0.39 10.46
N SER A 37 13.99 -0.71 9.21
CA SER A 37 14.27 -2.07 8.74
C SER A 37 15.24 -2.84 9.63
N VAL A 38 16.41 -2.26 9.93
CA VAL A 38 17.46 -2.91 10.73
C VAL A 38 17.00 -3.18 12.16
N HIS A 39 16.30 -2.23 12.78
CA HIS A 39 15.82 -2.37 14.16
C HIS A 39 14.72 -3.44 14.27
N VAL A 40 13.80 -3.47 13.31
CA VAL A 40 12.78 -4.53 13.21
C VAL A 40 13.45 -5.89 13.00
N THR A 41 14.39 -5.99 12.06
CA THR A 41 15.13 -7.23 11.77
C THR A 41 15.90 -7.72 13.00
N ALA A 42 16.55 -6.84 13.76
CA ALA A 42 17.27 -7.21 14.97
C ALA A 42 16.34 -7.83 16.04
N LYS A 43 15.17 -7.22 16.27
CA LYS A 43 14.16 -7.76 17.19
C LYS A 43 13.61 -9.11 16.71
N VAL A 44 13.37 -9.26 15.41
CA VAL A 44 12.94 -10.53 14.82
C VAL A 44 14.00 -11.61 15.03
N PHE A 45 15.29 -11.32 14.86
CA PHE A 45 16.34 -12.31 15.08
C PHE A 45 16.50 -12.68 16.55
N GLN A 46 16.28 -11.74 17.45
CA GLN A 46 16.28 -12.02 18.88
C GLN A 46 15.11 -12.92 19.29
N GLY A 47 13.91 -12.67 18.75
CA GLY A 47 12.69 -13.43 19.11
C GLY A 47 12.53 -14.76 18.37
N CYS A 48 12.95 -14.82 17.10
CA CYS A 48 12.75 -15.97 16.22
C CYS A 48 14.05 -16.75 15.92
N GLY A 49 15.21 -16.23 16.32
CA GLY A 49 16.53 -16.79 16.01
C GLY A 49 17.19 -16.19 14.77
N GLN A 50 18.50 -16.39 14.64
CA GLN A 50 19.25 -15.91 13.48
C GLN A 50 18.89 -16.71 12.20
N PRO A 51 18.60 -16.05 11.08
CA PRO A 51 18.33 -16.73 9.83
C PRO A 51 19.62 -17.38 9.29
N LYS A 52 19.47 -18.54 8.65
CA LYS A 52 20.59 -19.17 7.93
C LYS A 52 20.91 -18.31 6.69
N PRO A 53 22.19 -17.99 6.43
CA PRO A 53 22.56 -17.29 5.22
C PRO A 53 22.14 -18.11 4.00
N ALA A 54 21.51 -17.46 3.02
CA ALA A 54 21.13 -18.13 1.79
C ALA A 54 22.42 -18.60 1.08
N PRO A 55 22.47 -19.83 0.54
CA PRO A 55 23.58 -20.24 -0.30
C PRO A 55 23.67 -19.29 -1.49
N ALA A 56 24.90 -18.92 -1.87
CA ALA A 56 25.24 -17.84 -2.81
C ALA A 56 24.58 -17.91 -4.21
N LEU A 57 23.79 -18.93 -4.51
CA LEU A 57 23.16 -19.19 -5.80
C LEU A 57 21.77 -18.57 -6.01
N ARG A 58 21.13 -17.92 -5.02
CA ARG A 58 19.76 -17.39 -5.16
C ARG A 58 19.59 -15.90 -4.84
N SER A 59 20.62 -15.09 -5.10
CA SER A 59 20.45 -13.63 -5.19
C SER A 59 19.87 -13.23 -6.56
N SER A 60 18.69 -13.74 -6.93
CA SER A 60 18.04 -13.42 -8.21
C SER A 60 16.91 -12.40 -8.10
N ARG A 61 16.67 -11.85 -6.91
CA ARG A 61 15.80 -10.67 -6.79
C ARG A 61 16.72 -9.48 -6.65
N SER A 62 16.89 -8.77 -7.76
CA SER A 62 17.43 -7.42 -7.73
C SER A 62 16.67 -6.63 -6.67
N VAL A 63 17.39 -5.89 -5.84
CA VAL A 63 16.83 -4.71 -5.19
C VAL A 63 16.28 -3.88 -6.36
N PRO A 64 14.97 -3.62 -6.47
CA PRO A 64 14.50 -2.72 -7.50
C PRO A 64 15.04 -1.34 -7.13
N ASP A 65 16.13 -0.95 -7.76
CA ASP A 65 16.80 0.35 -7.60
C ASP A 65 15.96 1.49 -8.23
N THR A 66 14.78 1.17 -8.72
CA THR A 66 13.87 2.05 -9.44
C THR A 66 12.45 1.81 -8.97
N PHE A 67 11.82 2.88 -8.47
CA PHE A 67 10.37 2.96 -8.33
C PHE A 67 9.73 2.50 -9.65
N ASN A 68 8.81 1.54 -9.60
CA ASN A 68 8.14 1.03 -10.80
C ASN A 68 7.48 2.19 -11.55
N THR A 69 8.08 2.64 -12.65
CA THR A 69 7.55 3.71 -13.52
C THR A 69 6.22 3.34 -14.17
N ARG A 70 5.78 2.09 -14.01
CA ARG A 70 4.44 1.61 -14.35
C ARG A 70 3.35 2.15 -13.44
N PHE A 71 3.69 2.59 -12.23
CA PHE A 71 2.73 3.22 -11.35
C PHE A 71 2.54 4.68 -11.79
N ARG A 72 1.43 4.95 -12.45
CA ARG A 72 1.00 6.33 -12.72
C ARG A 72 0.37 6.87 -11.43
N PRO A 73 0.85 7.99 -10.87
CA PRO A 73 0.15 8.67 -9.79
C PRO A 73 -1.28 8.95 -10.22
N TYR A 74 -2.23 8.71 -9.32
CA TYR A 74 -3.63 9.04 -9.57
C TYR A 74 -3.74 10.55 -9.78
N ASN A 75 -4.28 10.97 -10.93
CA ASN A 75 -4.61 12.35 -11.20
C ASN A 75 -6.09 12.56 -10.84
N PRO A 76 -6.42 13.37 -9.81
CA PRO A 76 -7.82 13.57 -9.41
C PRO A 76 -8.69 14.20 -10.51
N GLU A 77 -8.08 14.84 -11.51
CA GLU A 77 -8.78 15.35 -12.70
C GLU A 77 -9.09 14.26 -13.75
N GLU A 78 -8.49 13.08 -13.63
CA GLU A 78 -8.69 11.96 -14.54
C GLU A 78 -9.89 11.13 -14.05
N ARG A 79 -11.03 11.32 -14.73
CA ARG A 79 -12.30 10.65 -14.41
C ARG A 79 -12.10 9.12 -14.36
N PRO A 80 -12.54 8.43 -13.29
CA PRO A 80 -12.42 6.98 -13.19
C PRO A 80 -13.05 6.31 -14.41
N THR A 81 -12.24 5.61 -15.20
CA THR A 81 -12.78 4.70 -16.22
C THR A 81 -13.21 3.42 -15.51
N THR A 82 -14.42 2.93 -15.81
CA THR A 82 -14.86 1.64 -15.26
C THR A 82 -13.95 0.54 -15.78
N ALA A 83 -13.89 -0.62 -15.11
CA ALA A 83 -13.05 -1.76 -15.52
C ALA A 83 -13.34 -2.27 -16.96
N ALA A 84 -14.44 -1.84 -17.57
CA ALA A 84 -14.81 -2.09 -18.96
C ALA A 84 -14.36 -0.99 -19.94
N GLY A 85 -13.65 0.04 -19.48
CA GLY A 85 -13.19 1.17 -20.30
C GLY A 85 -14.31 2.11 -20.77
N THR A 86 -15.54 1.97 -20.25
CA THR A 86 -16.67 2.80 -20.66
C THR A 86 -16.92 3.90 -19.64
N SER A 87 -17.06 5.15 -20.12
CA SER A 87 -17.39 6.31 -19.28
C SER A 87 -18.84 6.25 -18.84
N LEU A 88 -19.08 6.65 -17.59
CA LEU A 88 -20.39 6.54 -16.91
C LEU A 88 -21.42 7.58 -17.41
N ASP A 89 -21.03 8.54 -18.25
CA ASP A 89 -21.87 9.63 -18.78
C ASP A 89 -22.95 9.19 -19.81
N ARG A 90 -23.24 7.89 -19.94
CA ARG A 90 -24.19 7.36 -20.93
C ARG A 90 -25.27 6.42 -20.37
N LEU A 91 -25.51 6.44 -19.07
CA LEU A 91 -26.64 5.74 -18.44
C LEU A 91 -27.78 6.70 -18.10
#